data_AF-A0A6C0B0S2-F1
#
_entry.id   AF-A0A6C0B0S2-F1
#
_cell.length_a   1.000
_cell.length_b   1.000
_cell.length_c   1.000
_cell.angle_alpha   90.00
_cell.angle_beta   90.00
_cell.angle_gamma   90.00
#
_symmetry.space_group_name_H-M   'P 1'
#
loop_
_entity.id
_entity.type
_entity.pdbx_description
1 polymer ?
#
loop_
_entity_poly.entity_id
_entity_poly.type
_entity_poly.pdbx_seq_one_letter_code
_entity_poly.pdbx_strand_id
1 'polypeptide(L)'
;MKGNIKGNMKGNGKKNTQKKKGGLRISPEYLEQGYTSWQLIWMIISHPDTTAISLAYSSLKGFLFLVRIPPPLQRIFLDLNDAGTAFNKPCETLVLKFGVLNNTGREEDLTVLPIIDADHPNGVEKLTDGLTNFAMESSVQQQIYTSTVGQRGQPVCPAVVDFSYFLSNPAQTVLSELELKCQGNSLSSINARKMTTFLIQQLRRKPAYMLGLITMQVGGRGFTGLSDLVGEPSYDEACLHVIDQFLRLTMQARVVNYDCHAGNILAKLDGTKTYLIDFGRIVRLLPNGDILSSFTRDKRAGIRQIYSLINPGSRGNLDTDYAVIKGMISQGTVYLTTGRYVDEDMVADRMNQIIQFIAKLDYSISNIFYGLERPQMISVLQSFYGPAAMTDDWSTSVPDFTITPDISAKYKKIIRFFAEETNASLQRSATTPENIRALIAANALFSDEPITRPAPYNRGDIAQWVIAAPAAPGPLVAAAPLVAAPLVAAPLVAAPTAAGVVAPVQPTGDTVCDQLGNCINRAVSSLRRRVKFGGKKTKQHYKRRYKKNHKKTYKR
;
A
#
# COMPACT_ATOMS: atom_id res chain seq x y z
N MET A 1 32.80 -66.28 8.84
CA MET A 1 31.72 -66.16 7.85
C MET A 1 31.22 -64.71 7.86
N LYS A 2 31.42 -63.98 6.76
CA LYS A 2 30.97 -62.59 6.59
C LYS A 2 29.49 -62.59 6.23
N GLY A 3 28.63 -62.02 7.08
CA GLY A 3 27.21 -61.80 6.82
C GLY A 3 26.94 -60.34 6.47
N ASN A 4 26.69 -60.07 5.20
CA ASN A 4 26.27 -58.78 4.64
C ASN A 4 24.79 -58.51 4.99
N ILE A 5 24.49 -57.41 5.69
CA ILE A 5 23.16 -56.80 5.66
C ILE A 5 23.32 -55.33 5.23
N LYS A 6 23.05 -55.09 3.94
CA LYS A 6 22.89 -53.75 3.38
C LYS A 6 21.48 -53.24 3.74
N GLY A 7 21.39 -52.43 4.79
CA GLY A 7 20.21 -51.61 5.08
C GLY A 7 20.35 -50.24 4.44
N ASN A 8 19.63 -50.03 3.34
CA ASN A 8 19.58 -48.79 2.57
C ASN A 8 18.59 -47.82 3.22
N MET A 9 19.04 -46.73 3.84
CA MET A 9 18.19 -45.58 4.18
C MET A 9 18.90 -44.26 3.90
N LYS A 10 18.89 -43.84 2.63
CA LYS A 10 19.05 -42.44 2.24
C LYS A 10 17.69 -41.74 2.31
N GLY A 11 17.33 -41.27 3.49
CA GLY A 11 16.26 -40.29 3.67
C GLY A 11 16.82 -38.88 3.58
N ASN A 12 17.09 -38.39 2.36
CA ASN A 12 17.38 -36.97 2.13
C ASN A 12 16.10 -36.17 2.44
N GLY A 13 15.97 -35.71 3.68
CA GLY A 13 15.01 -34.68 4.05
C GLY A 13 15.35 -33.38 3.32
N LYS A 14 14.83 -33.23 2.09
CA LYS A 14 14.76 -31.94 1.41
C LYS A 14 13.93 -31.03 2.32
N LYS A 15 14.61 -30.20 3.12
CA LYS A 15 13.99 -29.05 3.78
C LYS A 15 13.37 -28.21 2.68
N ASN A 16 12.06 -28.32 2.58
CA ASN A 16 11.24 -27.57 1.66
C ASN A 16 11.18 -26.14 2.20
N THR A 17 12.23 -25.35 1.92
CA THR A 17 12.20 -23.92 2.16
C THR A 17 11.24 -23.32 1.15
N GLN A 18 9.99 -23.14 1.57
CA GLN A 18 9.00 -22.36 0.86
C GLN A 18 9.57 -20.94 0.65
N LYS A 19 9.84 -20.61 -0.61
CA LYS A 19 10.41 -19.31 -1.00
C LYS A 19 9.28 -18.40 -1.52
N LYS A 20 9.37 -17.11 -1.17
CA LYS A 20 8.37 -16.03 -1.33
C LYS A 20 8.41 -15.39 -2.75
N LYS A 21 7.35 -14.67 -3.14
CA LYS A 21 6.95 -14.37 -4.54
C LYS A 21 6.55 -12.89 -4.91
N GLY A 22 7.37 -11.93 -5.39
CA GLY A 22 6.88 -10.96 -6.43
C GLY A 22 7.11 -9.46 -6.17
N GLY A 23 7.18 -8.61 -7.21
CA GLY A 23 7.36 -7.14 -7.14
C GLY A 23 7.47 -6.45 -8.52
N LEU A 24 7.90 -5.19 -8.59
CA LEU A 24 8.37 -4.53 -9.84
C LEU A 24 9.67 -5.15 -10.34
N ARG A 25 9.74 -5.50 -11.63
CA ARG A 25 10.95 -6.08 -12.22
C ARG A 25 11.87 -4.99 -12.77
N ILE A 26 13.15 -5.01 -12.41
CA ILE A 26 14.17 -4.22 -13.12
C ILE A 26 14.28 -4.76 -14.55
N SER A 27 14.22 -3.86 -15.53
CA SER A 27 14.38 -4.20 -16.94
C SER A 27 15.68 -5.00 -17.15
N PRO A 28 15.68 -6.06 -17.99
CA PRO A 28 16.87 -6.85 -18.26
C PRO A 28 18.08 -6.00 -18.67
N GLU A 29 17.88 -4.92 -19.43
CA GLU A 29 18.98 -4.09 -19.92
C GLU A 29 19.78 -3.44 -18.78
N TYR A 30 19.11 -2.97 -17.73
CA TYR A 30 19.76 -2.35 -16.57
C TYR A 30 20.35 -3.40 -15.64
N LEU A 31 19.67 -4.54 -15.51
CA LEU A 31 20.14 -5.64 -14.68
C LEU A 31 21.45 -6.24 -15.23
N GLU A 32 21.53 -6.46 -16.55
CA GLU A 32 22.72 -6.96 -17.24
C GLU A 32 23.92 -6.00 -17.14
N GLN A 33 23.63 -4.69 -17.05
CA GLN A 33 24.64 -3.65 -16.81
C GLN A 33 25.06 -3.53 -15.34
N GLY A 34 24.48 -4.33 -14.44
CA GLY A 34 24.87 -4.36 -13.02
C GLY A 34 24.32 -3.21 -12.19
N TYR A 35 23.32 -2.47 -12.68
CA TYR A 35 22.68 -1.40 -11.91
C TYR A 35 21.95 -1.96 -10.69
N THR A 36 22.07 -1.24 -9.57
CA THR A 36 21.28 -1.51 -8.37
C THR A 36 19.97 -0.74 -8.37
N SER A 37 18.98 -1.22 -7.60
CA SER A 37 17.69 -0.55 -7.40
C SER A 37 17.83 0.93 -7.02
N TRP A 38 18.74 1.25 -6.10
CA TRP A 38 19.01 2.64 -5.69
C TRP A 38 19.60 3.48 -6.82
N GLN A 39 20.59 2.98 -7.56
CA GLN A 39 21.19 3.75 -8.66
C GLN A 39 20.16 4.09 -9.73
N LEU A 40 19.22 3.17 -9.98
CA LEU A 40 18.09 3.41 -10.88
C LEU A 40 17.10 4.45 -10.32
N ILE A 41 16.82 4.41 -9.02
CA ILE A 41 15.99 5.44 -8.35
C ILE A 41 16.69 6.80 -8.38
N TRP A 42 18.00 6.85 -8.12
CA TRP A 42 18.79 8.07 -8.20
C TRP A 42 18.79 8.63 -9.61
N MET A 43 18.97 7.79 -10.64
CA MET A 43 18.86 8.19 -12.04
C MET A 43 17.49 8.82 -12.36
N ILE A 44 16.40 8.28 -11.81
CA ILE A 44 15.06 8.88 -11.92
C ILE A 44 15.01 10.23 -11.20
N ILE A 45 15.42 10.30 -9.93
CA ILE A 45 15.36 11.54 -9.14
C ILE A 45 16.19 12.65 -9.78
N SER A 46 17.40 12.34 -10.27
CA SER A 46 18.32 13.30 -10.88
C SER A 46 17.94 13.73 -12.29
N HIS A 47 17.05 13.02 -12.97
CA HIS A 47 16.65 13.40 -14.34
C HIS A 47 15.95 14.77 -14.34
N PRO A 48 16.25 15.66 -15.31
CA PRO A 48 15.70 17.02 -15.34
C PRO A 48 14.17 17.06 -15.50
N ASP A 49 13.61 16.16 -16.30
CA ASP A 49 12.17 16.11 -16.56
C ASP A 49 11.35 15.35 -15.49
N THR A 50 12.01 14.83 -14.45
CA THR A 50 11.30 14.19 -13.35
C THR A 50 10.56 15.24 -12.54
N THR A 51 9.31 14.95 -12.19
CA THR A 51 8.50 15.82 -11.32
C THR A 51 8.09 15.07 -10.06
N ALA A 52 8.03 15.78 -8.95
CA ALA A 52 7.61 15.25 -7.66
C ALA A 52 6.55 16.16 -7.03
N ILE A 53 5.52 15.56 -6.42
CA ILE A 53 4.49 16.28 -5.66
C ILE A 53 4.24 15.58 -4.32
N SER A 54 3.71 16.34 -3.36
CA SER A 54 3.30 15.79 -2.07
C SER A 54 2.09 14.88 -2.28
N LEU A 55 2.19 13.63 -1.80
CA LEU A 55 1.07 12.71 -1.73
C LEU A 55 0.43 12.74 -0.34
N ALA A 56 1.23 12.64 0.73
CA ALA A 56 0.73 12.70 2.11
C ALA A 56 1.82 13.16 3.08
N TYR A 57 1.40 13.91 4.10
CA TYR A 57 2.29 14.43 5.15
C TYR A 57 1.66 14.40 6.55
N SER A 58 0.43 13.90 6.70
CA SER A 58 -0.26 13.83 8.01
C SER A 58 0.23 12.67 8.89
N SER A 59 0.87 11.64 8.30
CA SER A 59 1.46 10.53 9.06
C SER A 59 2.47 11.04 10.09
N LEU A 60 2.47 10.48 11.30
CA LEU A 60 3.32 10.95 12.41
C LEU A 60 4.82 10.87 12.10
N LYS A 61 5.24 9.92 11.27
CA LYS A 61 6.66 9.64 10.98
C LYS A 61 7.01 9.68 9.50
N GLY A 62 6.01 9.56 8.62
CA GLY A 62 6.19 9.43 7.17
C GLY A 62 5.97 10.71 6.37
N PHE A 63 6.64 10.79 5.22
CA PHE A 63 6.48 11.83 4.21
C PHE A 63 6.37 11.12 2.85
N LEU A 64 5.21 11.19 2.20
CA LEU A 64 4.96 10.51 0.92
C LEU A 64 5.05 11.51 -0.23
N PHE A 65 5.89 11.21 -1.20
CA PHE A 65 5.99 11.93 -2.48
C PHE A 65 5.52 11.02 -3.61
N LEU A 66 4.79 11.57 -4.57
CA LEU A 66 4.53 10.92 -5.85
C LEU A 66 5.52 11.48 -6.88
N VAL A 67 6.32 10.61 -7.46
CA VAL A 67 7.33 10.93 -8.49
C VAL A 67 6.83 10.42 -9.83
N ARG A 68 6.78 11.30 -10.82
CA ARG A 68 6.46 10.94 -12.22
C ARG A 68 7.73 10.67 -12.98
N ILE A 69 7.82 9.49 -13.59
CA ILE A 69 8.97 9.04 -14.35
C ILE A 69 8.82 9.51 -15.80
N PRO A 70 9.82 10.19 -16.39
CA PRO A 70 9.76 10.64 -17.78
C PRO A 70 9.92 9.46 -18.77
N PRO A 71 9.34 9.55 -19.99
CA PRO A 71 9.23 8.45 -20.95
C PRO A 71 10.48 7.60 -21.28
N PRO A 72 11.74 8.10 -21.34
CA PRO A 72 12.87 7.19 -21.54
C PRO A 72 13.11 6.30 -20.31
N LEU A 73 12.84 6.82 -19.10
CA LEU A 73 13.13 6.13 -17.83
C LEU A 73 11.99 5.22 -17.35
N GLN A 74 10.79 5.32 -17.92
CA GLN A 74 9.64 4.47 -17.53
C GLN A 74 9.89 2.98 -17.74
N ARG A 75 10.86 2.62 -18.61
CA ARG A 75 11.25 1.23 -18.89
C ARG A 75 12.23 0.64 -17.88
N ILE A 76 12.78 1.44 -16.98
CA ILE A 76 13.69 0.97 -15.91
C ILE A 76 13.02 -0.10 -15.07
N PHE A 77 11.78 0.16 -14.66
CA PHE A 77 10.97 -0.76 -13.88
C PHE A 77 9.77 -1.19 -14.72
N LEU A 78 9.56 -2.50 -14.78
CA LEU A 78 8.48 -3.14 -15.51
C LEU A 78 7.49 -3.76 -14.51
N ASP A 79 6.24 -3.32 -14.61
CA ASP A 79 5.09 -3.82 -13.89
C ASP A 79 4.42 -4.97 -14.65
N LEU A 80 3.58 -5.71 -13.94
CA LEU A 80 2.65 -6.66 -14.55
C LEU A 80 1.72 -5.93 -15.52
N ASN A 81 1.52 -6.52 -16.69
CA ASN A 81 0.42 -6.11 -17.58
C ASN A 81 -0.94 -6.33 -16.92
N ASP A 82 -1.98 -5.74 -17.51
CA ASP A 82 -3.34 -5.82 -16.96
C ASP A 82 -3.87 -7.26 -16.90
N ALA A 83 -3.31 -8.17 -17.71
CA ALA A 83 -3.61 -9.60 -17.67
C ALA A 83 -2.88 -10.36 -16.53
N GLY A 84 -1.93 -9.73 -15.84
CA GLY A 84 -1.10 -10.36 -14.81
C GLY A 84 -0.15 -11.44 -15.34
N THR A 85 0.09 -11.48 -16.66
CA THR A 85 0.80 -12.57 -17.34
C THR A 85 2.27 -12.27 -17.62
N ALA A 86 2.69 -11.00 -17.64
CA ALA A 86 4.08 -10.63 -17.95
C ALA A 86 4.47 -9.29 -17.32
N PHE A 87 5.74 -9.16 -16.93
CA PHE A 87 6.35 -7.91 -16.49
C PHE A 87 6.85 -7.10 -17.71
N ASN A 88 5.94 -6.38 -18.35
CA ASN A 88 6.27 -5.59 -19.55
C ASN A 88 5.54 -4.23 -19.61
N LYS A 89 4.78 -3.88 -18.56
CA LYS A 89 4.13 -2.58 -18.48
C LYS A 89 5.11 -1.55 -17.90
N PRO A 90 5.45 -0.47 -18.61
CA PRO A 90 6.34 0.56 -18.08
C PRO A 90 5.81 1.18 -16.79
N CYS A 91 6.68 1.43 -15.82
CA CYS A 91 6.33 2.10 -14.58
C CYS A 91 6.33 3.62 -14.80
N GLU A 92 5.14 4.24 -14.74
CA GLU A 92 5.01 5.69 -14.93
C GLU A 92 5.26 6.50 -13.67
N THR A 93 5.05 5.90 -12.50
CA THR A 93 5.09 6.61 -11.21
C THR A 93 5.69 5.76 -10.10
N LEU A 94 6.41 6.42 -9.21
CA LEU A 94 6.89 5.85 -7.94
C LEU A 94 6.33 6.65 -6.77
N VAL A 95 6.15 6.01 -5.63
CA VAL A 95 5.96 6.67 -4.35
C VAL A 95 7.21 6.55 -3.52
N LEU A 96 7.70 7.68 -3.02
CA LEU A 96 8.83 7.74 -2.09
C LEU A 96 8.28 8.03 -0.70
N LYS A 97 8.42 7.07 0.23
CA LYS A 97 8.16 7.28 1.66
C LYS A 97 9.46 7.60 2.35
N PHE A 98 9.61 8.85 2.80
CA PHE A 98 10.71 9.25 3.67
C PHE A 98 10.30 9.20 5.14
N GLY A 99 11.29 8.94 6.00
CA GLY A 99 11.17 9.09 7.45
C GLY A 99 12.48 9.58 8.05
N VAL A 100 12.41 10.41 9.09
CA VAL A 100 13.63 10.77 9.86
C VAL A 100 13.86 9.64 10.86
N LEU A 101 15.00 8.98 10.76
CA LEU A 101 15.35 7.86 11.62
C LEU A 101 16.31 8.32 12.73
N ASN A 102 16.17 7.74 13.91
CA ASN A 102 17.10 7.91 15.01
C ASN A 102 17.96 6.66 15.17
N ASN A 103 19.28 6.80 15.03
CA ASN A 103 20.20 5.66 15.16
C ASN A 103 20.21 5.03 16.57
N THR A 104 19.74 5.75 17.59
CA THR A 104 19.60 5.23 18.96
C THR A 104 18.38 4.32 19.14
N GLY A 105 17.49 4.26 18.15
CA GLY A 105 16.22 3.54 18.21
C GLY A 105 15.15 4.22 19.08
N ARG A 106 15.45 5.37 19.70
CA ARG A 106 14.47 6.14 20.47
C ARG A 106 13.67 7.07 19.57
N GLU A 107 12.35 7.05 19.74
CA GLU A 107 11.46 8.04 19.13
C GLU A 107 11.67 9.40 19.79
N GLU A 108 11.80 10.43 18.98
CA GLU A 108 12.04 11.81 19.41
C GLU A 108 11.17 12.78 18.63
N ASP A 109 10.71 13.84 19.30
CA ASP A 109 9.95 14.90 18.66
C ASP A 109 10.82 15.67 17.64
N LEU A 110 10.32 15.80 16.42
CA LEU A 110 10.84 16.72 15.42
C LEU A 110 10.25 18.11 15.63
N THR A 111 10.80 19.12 14.94
CA THR A 111 10.10 20.41 14.91
C THR A 111 8.78 20.25 14.16
N VAL A 112 7.90 21.25 14.28
CA VAL A 112 6.62 21.23 13.57
C VAL A 112 6.85 21.48 12.08
N LEU A 113 6.25 20.65 11.22
CA LEU A 113 6.24 20.84 9.77
C LEU A 113 5.33 22.05 9.44
N PRO A 114 5.83 23.10 8.75
CA PRO A 114 5.09 24.34 8.52
C PRO A 114 4.08 24.26 7.36
N ILE A 115 3.29 23.19 7.33
CA ILE A 115 2.12 23.05 6.45
C ILE A 115 0.89 23.34 7.29
N ILE A 116 0.24 24.46 6.99
CA ILE A 116 -0.95 24.93 7.70
C ILE A 116 -2.16 24.71 6.80
N ASP A 117 -3.11 23.92 7.29
CA ASP A 117 -4.37 23.63 6.62
C ASP A 117 -5.52 23.60 7.66
N ALA A 118 -6.72 23.23 7.22
CA ALA A 118 -7.89 23.20 8.09
C ALA A 118 -7.77 22.19 9.24
N ASP A 119 -7.06 21.08 9.03
CA ASP A 119 -6.85 20.01 10.00
C ASP A 119 -5.64 20.27 10.91
N HIS A 120 -4.68 21.06 10.40
CA HIS A 120 -3.38 21.37 10.99
C HIS A 120 -3.12 22.89 11.07
N PRO A 121 -3.95 23.67 11.82
CA PRO A 121 -3.83 25.13 11.86
C PRO A 121 -2.52 25.65 12.45
N ASN A 122 -1.78 24.79 13.16
CA ASN A 122 -0.49 25.12 13.80
C ASN A 122 0.69 24.39 13.15
N GLY A 123 0.49 23.76 11.99
CA GLY A 123 1.46 22.82 11.43
C GLY A 123 1.25 21.38 11.90
N VAL A 124 2.10 20.48 11.38
CA VAL A 124 1.99 19.03 11.62
C VAL A 124 3.10 18.58 12.56
N GLU A 125 2.72 17.96 13.68
CA GLU A 125 3.64 17.33 14.63
C GLU A 125 4.26 16.07 13.99
N LYS A 126 5.56 15.88 14.19
CA LYS A 126 6.32 14.79 13.57
C LYS A 126 7.27 14.16 14.57
N LEU A 127 7.50 12.85 14.45
CA LEU A 127 8.45 12.09 15.26
C LEU A 127 9.50 11.40 14.39
N THR A 128 10.64 11.07 14.99
CA THR A 128 11.57 10.10 14.39
C THR A 128 11.01 8.68 14.46
N ASP A 129 11.56 7.79 13.63
CA ASP A 129 11.39 6.34 13.74
C ASP A 129 12.70 5.61 14.05
N GLY A 130 12.59 4.35 14.46
CA GLY A 130 13.73 3.44 14.53
C GLY A 130 14.01 2.78 13.18
N LEU A 131 15.29 2.63 12.82
CA LEU A 131 15.68 1.95 11.57
C LEU A 131 15.09 0.55 11.45
N THR A 132 15.07 -0.21 12.55
CA THR A 132 14.50 -1.57 12.59
C THR A 132 13.00 -1.58 12.30
N ASN A 133 12.24 -0.63 12.85
CA ASN A 133 10.80 -0.53 12.61
C ASN A 133 10.51 -0.15 11.14
N PHE A 134 11.27 0.82 10.63
CA PHE A 134 11.14 1.29 9.25
C PHE A 134 11.52 0.19 8.23
N ALA A 135 12.56 -0.60 8.52
CA ALA A 135 12.93 -1.77 7.72
C ALA A 135 11.92 -2.92 7.84
N MET A 136 11.34 -3.12 9.02
CA MET A 136 10.30 -4.13 9.23
C MET A 136 9.06 -3.78 8.40
N GLU A 137 8.69 -2.51 8.30
CA GLU A 137 7.58 -2.08 7.46
C GLU A 137 7.79 -2.46 5.98
N SER A 138 8.95 -2.15 5.39
CA SER A 138 9.23 -2.49 3.99
C SER A 138 9.24 -4.00 3.77
N SER A 139 9.80 -4.77 4.71
CA SER A 139 9.79 -6.23 4.69
C SER A 139 8.36 -6.80 4.75
N VAL A 140 7.52 -6.28 5.66
CA VAL A 140 6.11 -6.68 5.80
C VAL A 140 5.33 -6.36 4.53
N GLN A 141 5.49 -5.16 3.99
CA GLN A 141 4.80 -4.76 2.76
C GLN A 141 5.21 -5.65 1.59
N GLN A 142 6.51 -5.90 1.41
CA GLN A 142 6.99 -6.79 0.37
C GLN A 142 6.44 -8.21 0.57
N GLN A 143 6.43 -8.72 1.81
CA GLN A 143 5.81 -10.01 2.11
C GLN A 143 4.32 -10.04 1.72
N ILE A 144 3.54 -9.00 2.04
CA ILE A 144 2.12 -8.91 1.70
C ILE A 144 1.93 -8.89 0.19
N TYR A 145 2.65 -8.01 -0.53
CA TYR A 145 2.65 -7.97 -1.98
C TYR A 145 2.90 -9.37 -2.53
N THR A 146 3.97 -10.01 -2.05
CA THR A 146 4.40 -11.29 -2.60
C THR A 146 3.39 -12.41 -2.38
N SER A 147 2.72 -12.41 -1.24
CA SER A 147 1.70 -13.39 -0.90
C SER A 147 0.39 -13.21 -1.68
N THR A 148 0.13 -12.00 -2.18
CA THR A 148 -1.16 -11.63 -2.79
C THR A 148 -1.09 -11.50 -4.32
N VAL A 149 0.08 -11.20 -4.90
CA VAL A 149 0.24 -11.03 -6.35
C VAL A 149 0.12 -12.33 -7.16
N GLY A 150 0.49 -13.47 -6.58
CA GLY A 150 0.86 -14.68 -7.34
C GLY A 150 -0.27 -15.43 -8.06
N GLN A 151 -1.54 -15.06 -7.88
CA GLN A 151 -2.67 -15.77 -8.53
C GLN A 151 -3.13 -15.08 -9.83
N ARG A 152 -3.38 -13.77 -9.80
CA ARG A 152 -3.81 -12.99 -10.98
C ARG A 152 -3.09 -11.65 -11.18
N GLY A 153 -2.01 -11.39 -10.43
CA GLY A 153 -1.28 -10.12 -10.55
C GLY A 153 -2.00 -8.92 -9.92
N GLN A 154 -2.96 -9.13 -9.02
CA GLN A 154 -3.66 -8.07 -8.29
C GLN A 154 -3.19 -8.04 -6.83
N PRO A 155 -2.10 -7.36 -6.47
CA PRO A 155 -1.60 -7.32 -5.10
C PRO A 155 -2.45 -6.40 -4.21
N VAL A 156 -2.48 -6.68 -2.91
CA VAL A 156 -3.20 -5.85 -1.90
C VAL A 156 -2.51 -4.51 -1.64
N CYS A 157 -1.20 -4.47 -1.81
CA CYS A 157 -0.39 -3.27 -1.64
C CYS A 157 0.55 -3.10 -2.83
N PRO A 158 1.20 -1.94 -2.98
CA PRO A 158 2.18 -1.77 -4.05
C PRO A 158 3.50 -2.48 -3.74
N ALA A 159 4.25 -2.82 -4.79
CA ALA A 159 5.56 -3.47 -4.66
C ALA A 159 6.56 -2.53 -4.01
N VAL A 160 7.41 -3.06 -3.13
CA VAL A 160 8.62 -2.35 -2.69
C VAL A 160 9.67 -2.50 -3.78
N VAL A 161 10.21 -1.39 -4.25
CA VAL A 161 11.29 -1.34 -5.25
C VAL A 161 12.64 -1.31 -4.56
N ASP A 162 12.73 -0.51 -3.50
CA ASP A 162 13.97 -0.33 -2.75
C ASP A 162 13.67 0.08 -1.32
N PHE A 163 14.59 -0.34 -0.45
CA PHE A 163 14.71 0.17 0.90
C PHE A 163 16.10 0.77 1.07
N SER A 164 16.14 2.06 1.39
CA SER A 164 17.37 2.82 1.58
C SER A 164 17.37 3.60 2.88
N TYR A 165 18.58 3.86 3.39
CA TYR A 165 18.78 4.84 4.44
C TYR A 165 20.10 5.57 4.20
N PHE A 166 20.15 6.82 4.63
CA PHE A 166 21.22 7.75 4.34
C PHE A 166 21.67 8.48 5.61
N LEU A 167 22.98 8.66 5.75
CA LEU A 167 23.54 9.59 6.73
C LEU A 167 23.26 11.04 6.31
N SER A 168 23.41 11.98 7.24
CA SER A 168 22.98 13.38 7.05
C SER A 168 23.46 14.04 5.75
N ASN A 169 24.74 13.88 5.36
CA ASN A 169 25.26 14.51 4.14
C ASN A 169 24.64 13.91 2.85
N PRO A 170 24.73 12.59 2.59
CA PRO A 170 24.06 12.00 1.44
C PRO A 170 22.53 12.23 1.44
N ALA A 171 21.90 12.21 2.62
CA ALA A 171 20.47 12.49 2.76
C ALA A 171 20.10 13.89 2.25
N GLN A 172 20.91 14.89 2.59
CA GLN A 172 20.71 16.27 2.12
C GLN A 172 20.83 16.35 0.59
N THR A 173 21.80 15.67 -0.01
CA THR A 173 21.94 15.61 -1.48
C THR A 173 20.69 15.04 -2.15
N VAL A 174 20.16 13.93 -1.63
CA VAL A 174 18.94 13.32 -2.17
C VAL A 174 17.75 14.27 -2.06
N LEU A 175 17.58 14.91 -0.91
CA LEU A 175 16.45 15.81 -0.67
C LEU A 175 16.56 17.12 -1.47
N SER A 176 17.76 17.67 -1.65
CA SER A 176 17.98 18.84 -2.49
C SER A 176 17.67 18.54 -3.95
N GLU A 177 18.08 17.39 -4.47
CA GLU A 177 17.74 17.00 -5.84
C GLU A 177 16.22 16.80 -6.00
N LEU A 178 15.57 16.15 -5.03
CA LEU A 178 14.11 15.98 -5.04
C LEU A 178 13.35 17.31 -4.96
N GLU A 179 13.85 18.28 -4.18
CA GLU A 179 13.26 19.61 -4.07
C GLU A 179 13.24 20.34 -5.43
N LEU A 180 14.29 20.18 -6.25
CA LEU A 180 14.33 20.71 -7.62
C LEU A 180 13.27 20.10 -8.53
N LYS A 181 12.76 18.90 -8.22
CA LYS A 181 11.68 18.22 -8.96
C LYS A 181 10.29 18.65 -8.48
N CYS A 182 10.20 19.38 -7.37
CA CYS A 182 8.94 19.86 -6.80
C CYS A 182 8.48 21.17 -7.46
N GLN A 183 8.44 21.22 -8.79
CA GLN A 183 8.17 22.43 -9.56
C GLN A 183 6.68 22.77 -9.65
N GLY A 184 6.37 24.03 -9.93
CA GLY A 184 5.00 24.55 -10.11
C GLY A 184 4.37 25.14 -8.85
N ASN A 185 3.19 25.74 -9.05
CA ASN A 185 2.44 26.50 -8.05
C ASN A 185 1.24 25.74 -7.47
N SER A 186 1.11 24.44 -7.79
CA SER A 186 0.08 23.62 -7.16
C SER A 186 0.34 23.49 -5.65
N LEU A 187 -0.73 23.34 -4.87
CA LEU A 187 -0.62 23.13 -3.43
C LEU A 187 0.25 21.90 -3.11
N SER A 188 0.12 20.82 -3.87
CA SER A 188 0.93 19.60 -3.72
C SER A 188 2.41 19.84 -4.02
N SER A 189 2.76 20.67 -4.99
CA SER A 189 4.14 21.06 -5.27
C SER A 189 4.71 21.95 -4.15
N ILE A 190 3.94 22.92 -3.66
CA ILE A 190 4.33 23.79 -2.54
C ILE A 190 4.57 22.96 -1.28
N ASN A 191 3.67 22.04 -0.97
CA ASN A 191 3.79 21.15 0.19
C ASN A 191 5.00 20.22 0.05
N ALA A 192 5.28 19.71 -1.14
CA ALA A 192 6.47 18.89 -1.40
C ALA A 192 7.76 19.65 -1.06
N ARG A 193 7.90 20.90 -1.51
CA ARG A 193 9.05 21.76 -1.16
C ARG A 193 9.16 22.02 0.34
N LYS A 194 8.03 22.29 1.01
CA LYS A 194 8.01 22.42 2.48
C LYS A 194 8.46 21.15 3.18
N MET A 195 8.07 19.98 2.68
CA MET A 195 8.50 18.68 3.22
C MET A 195 10.01 18.45 3.02
N THR A 196 10.56 18.71 1.83
CA THR A 196 12.01 18.55 1.57
C THR A 196 12.84 19.51 2.41
N THR A 197 12.47 20.80 2.44
CA THR A 197 13.11 21.82 3.29
C THR A 197 13.07 21.40 4.76
N PHE A 198 11.92 20.94 5.26
CA PHE A 198 11.77 20.47 6.63
C PHE A 198 12.69 19.28 6.94
N LEU A 199 12.73 18.27 6.07
CA LEU A 199 13.57 17.08 6.25
C LEU A 199 15.05 17.45 6.31
N ILE A 200 15.52 18.33 5.43
CA ILE A 200 16.90 18.86 5.43
C ILE A 200 17.21 19.54 6.77
N GLN A 201 16.30 20.39 7.27
CA GLN A 201 16.47 21.07 8.56
C GLN A 201 16.55 20.09 9.72
N GLN A 202 15.72 19.04 9.75
CA GLN A 202 15.77 18.03 10.82
C GLN A 202 17.11 17.29 10.81
N LEU A 203 17.60 16.88 9.63
CA LEU A 203 18.86 16.14 9.48
C LEU A 203 20.10 16.98 9.89
N ARG A 204 20.02 18.30 9.81
CA ARG A 204 21.06 19.22 10.31
C ARG A 204 20.99 19.42 11.82
N ARG A 205 19.82 19.24 12.44
CA ARG A 205 19.59 19.51 13.87
C ARG A 205 20.36 18.56 14.77
N LYS A 206 20.49 17.29 14.38
CA LYS A 206 21.20 16.26 15.18
C LYS A 206 22.02 15.33 14.29
N PRO A 207 23.31 15.10 14.59
CA PRO A 207 24.15 14.15 13.85
C PRO A 207 23.65 12.70 13.89
N ALA A 208 22.90 12.34 14.94
CA ALA A 208 22.30 11.01 15.10
C ALA A 208 21.14 10.71 14.14
N TYR A 209 20.60 11.75 13.48
CA TYR A 209 19.48 11.58 12.57
C TYR A 209 19.94 11.10 11.20
N MET A 210 19.18 10.16 10.66
CA MET A 210 19.35 9.59 9.33
C MET A 210 18.05 9.77 8.55
N LEU A 211 18.13 9.63 7.23
CA LEU A 211 16.95 9.61 6.36
C LEU A 211 16.67 8.18 5.94
N GLY A 212 15.50 7.65 6.27
CA GLY A 212 14.99 6.41 5.69
C GLY A 212 14.19 6.69 4.43
N LEU A 213 14.26 5.78 3.45
CA LEU A 213 13.48 5.78 2.21
C LEU A 213 12.91 4.38 1.94
N ILE A 214 11.61 4.29 1.74
CA ILE A 214 10.95 3.16 1.08
C ILE A 214 10.44 3.65 -0.27
N THR A 215 10.93 3.05 -1.35
CA THR A 215 10.45 3.33 -2.70
C THR A 215 9.46 2.27 -3.11
N MET A 216 8.28 2.69 -3.56
CA MET A 216 7.18 1.82 -3.94
C MET A 216 6.70 2.13 -5.35
N GLN A 217 6.18 1.12 -6.02
CA GLN A 217 5.39 1.30 -7.23
C GLN A 217 4.09 2.05 -6.91
N VAL A 218 3.54 2.85 -7.82
CA VAL A 218 2.09 3.07 -7.87
C VAL A 218 1.58 2.79 -9.28
N GLY A 219 0.43 2.13 -9.39
CA GLY A 219 -0.10 1.66 -10.66
C GLY A 219 -0.67 2.80 -11.51
N GLY A 220 0.14 3.45 -12.35
CA GLY A 220 -0.34 4.37 -13.37
C GLY A 220 -0.94 5.69 -12.85
N ARG A 221 -1.61 6.42 -13.74
CA ARG A 221 -2.22 7.73 -13.44
C ARG A 221 -3.56 7.58 -12.72
N GLY A 222 -3.94 8.59 -11.95
CA GLY A 222 -5.28 8.70 -11.38
C GLY A 222 -5.50 7.98 -10.06
N PHE A 223 -4.45 7.82 -9.24
CA PHE A 223 -4.59 7.42 -7.84
C PHE A 223 -4.63 8.64 -6.91
N THR A 224 -5.47 8.59 -5.88
CA THR A 224 -5.58 9.58 -4.80
C THR A 224 -5.79 8.86 -3.46
N GLY A 225 -5.76 9.57 -2.33
CA GLY A 225 -6.15 8.98 -1.04
C GLY A 225 -7.64 8.67 -1.02
N LEU A 226 -8.06 7.56 -0.41
CA LEU A 226 -9.48 7.20 -0.32
C LEU A 226 -10.30 8.28 0.40
N SER A 227 -9.68 9.00 1.34
CA SER A 227 -10.30 10.15 2.01
C SER A 227 -10.75 11.25 1.04
N ASP A 228 -10.08 11.38 -0.09
CA ASP A 228 -10.37 12.41 -1.10
C ASP A 228 -11.53 12.01 -2.01
N LEU A 229 -11.96 10.75 -1.97
CA LEU A 229 -13.13 10.25 -2.70
C LEU A 229 -14.42 10.34 -1.86
N VAL A 230 -14.37 10.74 -0.59
CA VAL A 230 -15.56 10.76 0.26
C VAL A 230 -16.64 11.68 -0.33
N GLY A 231 -17.79 11.10 -0.67
CA GLY A 231 -18.90 11.81 -1.31
C GLY A 231 -18.92 11.72 -2.83
N GLU A 232 -17.89 11.15 -3.45
CA GLU A 232 -17.85 10.82 -4.87
C GLU A 232 -18.56 9.49 -5.16
N PRO A 233 -19.18 9.31 -6.35
CA PRO A 233 -19.85 8.06 -6.71
C PRO A 233 -18.95 6.81 -6.68
N SER A 234 -17.64 6.98 -6.88
CA SER A 234 -16.66 5.89 -6.87
C SER A 234 -16.25 5.45 -5.46
N TYR A 235 -16.65 6.16 -4.40
CA TYR A 235 -16.25 5.88 -3.02
C TYR A 235 -16.73 4.52 -2.53
N ASP A 236 -18.01 4.20 -2.75
CA ASP A 236 -18.59 2.96 -2.26
C ASP A 236 -17.97 1.75 -2.98
N GLU A 237 -17.72 1.88 -4.29
CA GLU A 237 -17.00 0.86 -5.06
C GLU A 237 -15.58 0.63 -4.52
N ALA A 238 -14.84 1.71 -4.27
CA ALA A 238 -13.52 1.64 -3.68
C ALA A 238 -13.56 0.95 -2.30
N CYS A 239 -14.58 1.23 -1.48
CA CYS A 239 -14.75 0.59 -0.18
C CYS A 239 -15.00 -0.92 -0.30
N LEU A 240 -15.71 -1.40 -1.34
CA LEU A 240 -15.85 -2.84 -1.59
C LEU A 240 -14.50 -3.50 -1.89
N HIS A 241 -13.67 -2.88 -2.74
CA HIS A 241 -12.31 -3.36 -3.00
C HIS A 241 -11.43 -3.33 -1.75
N VAL A 242 -11.61 -2.36 -0.86
CA VAL A 242 -10.88 -2.32 0.42
C VAL A 242 -11.29 -3.45 1.35
N ILE A 243 -12.58 -3.76 1.45
CA ILE A 243 -13.05 -4.91 2.24
C ILE A 243 -12.47 -6.22 1.68
N ASP A 244 -12.49 -6.40 0.37
CA ASP A 244 -11.80 -7.52 -0.28
C ASP A 244 -10.32 -7.59 0.12
N GLN A 245 -9.61 -6.46 0.07
CA GLN A 245 -8.21 -6.39 0.47
C GLN A 245 -7.97 -6.75 1.93
N PHE A 246 -8.85 -6.39 2.86
CA PHE A 246 -8.76 -6.81 4.27
C PHE A 246 -8.93 -8.33 4.42
N LEU A 247 -9.86 -8.92 3.67
CA LEU A 247 -10.04 -10.37 3.62
C LEU A 247 -8.78 -11.05 3.08
N ARG A 248 -8.24 -10.55 1.95
CA ARG A 248 -7.03 -11.10 1.32
C ARG A 248 -5.80 -10.95 2.19
N LEU A 249 -5.62 -9.82 2.87
CA LEU A 249 -4.55 -9.59 3.83
C LEU A 249 -4.61 -10.60 4.98
N THR A 250 -5.80 -10.85 5.51
CA THR A 250 -6.02 -11.80 6.61
C THR A 250 -5.84 -13.24 6.17
N MET A 251 -6.41 -13.61 5.02
CA MET A 251 -6.46 -14.99 4.54
C MET A 251 -5.16 -15.44 3.86
N GLN A 252 -4.60 -14.60 2.98
CA GLN A 252 -3.42 -14.92 2.17
C GLN A 252 -2.12 -14.51 2.88
N ALA A 253 -2.06 -13.29 3.43
CA ALA A 253 -0.85 -12.78 4.08
C ALA A 253 -0.77 -13.13 5.57
N ARG A 254 -1.87 -13.54 6.21
CA ARG A 254 -1.98 -13.83 7.65
C ARG A 254 -1.58 -12.65 8.52
N VAL A 255 -2.04 -11.47 8.13
CA VAL A 255 -1.75 -10.20 8.77
C VAL A 255 -3.05 -9.42 8.96
N VAL A 256 -3.15 -8.68 10.07
CA VAL A 256 -4.13 -7.62 10.27
C VAL A 256 -3.38 -6.30 10.41
N ASN A 257 -3.70 -5.31 9.58
CA ASN A 257 -3.22 -3.94 9.75
C ASN A 257 -4.25 -3.18 10.59
N TYR A 258 -3.83 -2.66 11.75
CA TYR A 258 -4.69 -1.93 12.70
C TYR A 258 -4.55 -0.40 12.57
N ASP A 259 -4.02 0.07 11.44
CA ASP A 259 -3.88 1.48 11.06
C ASP A 259 -4.53 1.76 9.70
N CYS A 260 -5.56 0.99 9.35
CA CYS A 260 -6.25 1.06 8.07
C CYS A 260 -7.33 2.15 8.02
N HIS A 261 -6.94 3.41 8.17
CA HIS A 261 -7.82 4.54 7.92
C HIS A 261 -7.80 4.97 6.43
N ALA A 262 -8.79 5.73 5.98
CA ALA A 262 -8.92 6.16 4.57
C ALA A 262 -7.67 6.89 4.02
N GLY A 263 -6.91 7.60 4.87
CA GLY A 263 -5.64 8.22 4.48
C GLY A 263 -4.49 7.23 4.18
N ASN A 264 -4.58 5.98 4.63
CA ASN A 264 -3.60 4.90 4.37
C ASN A 264 -4.08 3.95 3.25
N ILE A 265 -5.00 4.42 2.43
CA ILE A 265 -5.56 3.67 1.30
C ILE A 265 -5.44 4.56 0.07
N LEU A 266 -4.78 4.07 -0.96
CA LEU A 266 -4.79 4.69 -2.28
C LEU A 266 -5.95 4.10 -3.09
N ALA A 267 -6.69 4.95 -3.79
CA ALA A 267 -7.80 4.55 -4.64
C ALA A 267 -7.68 5.20 -6.01
N LYS A 268 -7.99 4.45 -7.06
CA LYS A 268 -8.15 4.99 -8.40
C LYS A 268 -9.40 5.87 -8.44
N LEU A 269 -9.38 6.97 -9.20
CA LEU A 269 -10.50 7.92 -9.26
C LEU A 269 -11.84 7.28 -9.67
N ASP A 270 -11.80 6.20 -10.46
CA ASP A 270 -12.98 5.43 -10.87
C ASP A 270 -13.43 4.39 -9.84
N GLY A 271 -12.71 4.23 -8.72
CA GLY A 271 -13.02 3.29 -7.64
C GLY A 271 -12.66 1.83 -7.95
N THR A 272 -12.21 1.52 -9.17
CA THR A 272 -12.02 0.13 -9.64
C THR A 272 -10.78 -0.56 -9.09
N LYS A 273 -9.92 0.18 -8.38
CA LYS A 273 -8.69 -0.35 -7.80
C LYS A 273 -8.29 0.43 -6.57
N THR A 274 -7.88 -0.29 -5.54
CA THR A 274 -7.31 0.29 -4.32
C THR A 274 -5.97 -0.36 -4.00
N TYR A 275 -5.21 0.27 -3.11
CA TYR A 275 -4.02 -0.31 -2.51
C TYR A 275 -3.92 0.11 -1.05
N LEU A 276 -3.67 -0.85 -0.17
CA LEU A 276 -3.29 -0.56 1.21
C LEU A 276 -1.83 -0.12 1.27
N ILE A 277 -1.54 0.92 2.06
CA ILE A 277 -0.19 1.41 2.35
C ILE A 277 0.00 1.56 3.86
N ASP A 278 1.25 1.85 4.27
CA ASP A 278 1.65 2.06 5.67
C ASP A 278 1.43 0.82 6.56
N PHE A 279 2.38 -0.12 6.50
CA PHE A 279 2.33 -1.39 7.23
C PHE A 279 3.18 -1.37 8.52
N GLY A 280 3.46 -0.19 9.07
CA GLY A 280 4.21 -0.05 10.31
C GLY A 280 3.49 -0.61 11.55
N ARG A 281 2.19 -0.91 11.43
CA ARG A 281 1.30 -1.33 12.52
C ARG A 281 0.48 -2.56 12.15
N ILE A 282 1.08 -3.72 12.39
CA ILE A 282 0.47 -5.00 12.05
C ILE A 282 0.45 -6.01 13.20
N VAL A 283 -0.53 -6.90 13.15
CA VAL A 283 -0.59 -8.13 13.94
C VAL A 283 -0.44 -9.32 12.99
N ARG A 284 0.44 -10.26 13.35
CA ARG A 284 0.65 -11.50 12.58
C ARG A 284 -0.23 -12.61 13.15
N LEU A 285 -0.98 -13.27 12.27
CA LEU A 285 -1.82 -14.42 12.60
C LEU A 285 -0.99 -15.71 12.52
N LEU A 286 -0.14 -15.92 13.52
CA LEU A 286 0.80 -17.03 13.57
C LEU A 286 0.11 -18.37 13.88
N PRO A 287 0.43 -19.47 13.17
CA PRO A 287 -0.22 -20.76 13.39
C PRO A 287 -0.15 -21.26 14.84
N ASN A 288 0.91 -20.94 15.61
CA ASN A 288 1.09 -21.45 16.97
C ASN A 288 1.51 -20.34 17.96
N GLY A 289 0.94 -19.13 17.85
CA GLY A 289 1.36 -18.00 18.68
C GLY A 289 0.21 -17.16 19.25
N ASP A 290 0.50 -16.45 20.34
CA ASP A 290 -0.32 -15.34 20.83
C ASP A 290 -0.25 -14.22 19.79
N ILE A 291 -1.39 -13.87 19.16
CA ILE A 291 -1.43 -12.80 18.15
C ILE A 291 -1.02 -11.44 18.71
N LEU A 292 -1.06 -11.29 20.04
CA LEU A 292 -0.63 -10.07 20.71
C LEU A 292 0.81 -10.13 21.22
N SER A 293 1.62 -11.10 20.78
CA SER A 293 3.00 -11.29 21.28
C SER A 293 3.93 -10.09 21.02
N SER A 294 3.62 -9.26 20.04
CA SER A 294 4.35 -8.00 19.75
C SER A 294 4.07 -6.89 20.78
N PHE A 295 3.10 -7.07 21.66
CA PHE A 295 2.72 -6.09 22.68
C PHE A 295 3.27 -6.43 24.06
N THR A 296 3.47 -5.40 24.90
CA THR A 296 3.83 -5.60 26.32
C THR A 296 2.70 -6.30 27.07
N ARG A 297 3.02 -7.03 28.15
CA ARG A 297 2.05 -7.81 28.93
C ARG A 297 0.80 -6.98 29.33
N ASP A 298 1.02 -5.77 29.84
CA ASP A 298 -0.08 -4.89 30.27
C ASP A 298 -0.98 -4.47 29.11
N LYS A 299 -0.37 -4.15 27.95
CA LYS A 299 -1.13 -3.81 26.74
C LYS A 299 -1.94 -4.99 26.23
N ARG A 300 -1.39 -6.21 26.27
CA ARG A 300 -2.13 -7.43 25.89
C ARG A 300 -3.37 -7.62 26.76
N ALA A 301 -3.23 -7.48 28.07
CA ALA A 301 -4.34 -7.60 29.01
C ALA A 301 -5.44 -6.56 28.70
N GLY A 302 -5.04 -5.30 28.48
CA GLY A 302 -5.97 -4.23 28.12
C GLY A 302 -6.70 -4.47 26.80
N ILE A 303 -5.98 -4.90 25.75
CA ILE A 303 -6.59 -5.22 24.44
C ILE A 303 -7.63 -6.33 24.60
N ARG A 304 -7.30 -7.42 25.32
CA ARG A 304 -8.21 -8.55 25.55
C ARG A 304 -9.46 -8.13 26.34
N GLN A 305 -9.28 -7.28 27.34
CA GLN A 305 -10.39 -6.75 28.13
C GLN A 305 -11.34 -5.93 27.26
N ILE A 306 -10.83 -4.97 26.48
CA ILE A 306 -11.65 -4.12 25.61
C ILE A 306 -12.36 -4.96 24.54
N TYR A 307 -11.64 -5.90 23.91
CA TYR A 307 -12.23 -6.79 22.91
C TYR A 307 -13.43 -7.56 23.48
N SER A 308 -13.33 -8.03 24.72
CA SER A 308 -14.41 -8.76 25.39
C SER A 308 -15.59 -7.86 25.76
N LEU A 309 -15.36 -6.58 26.04
CA LEU A 309 -16.42 -5.61 26.39
C LEU A 309 -17.32 -5.28 25.20
N ILE A 310 -16.75 -5.13 24.01
CA ILE A 310 -17.51 -4.85 22.78
C ILE A 310 -18.09 -6.10 22.10
N ASN A 311 -17.99 -7.24 22.77
CA ASN A 311 -18.59 -8.50 22.33
C ASN A 311 -19.53 -9.08 23.40
N PRO A 312 -20.59 -8.34 23.83
CA PRO A 312 -21.43 -8.77 24.92
C PRO A 312 -22.29 -9.98 24.52
N GLY A 313 -21.97 -11.13 25.12
CA GLY A 313 -22.68 -12.40 24.95
C GLY A 313 -21.75 -13.58 25.21
N SER A 314 -22.29 -14.78 25.43
CA SER A 314 -21.52 -16.04 25.56
C SER A 314 -20.79 -16.45 24.26
N ARG A 315 -20.68 -15.55 23.28
CA ARG A 315 -20.09 -15.75 21.96
C ARG A 315 -18.77 -15.00 21.85
N GLY A 316 -17.71 -15.61 22.37
CA GLY A 316 -16.33 -15.38 21.95
C GLY A 316 -15.57 -14.29 22.70
N ASN A 317 -14.37 -14.62 23.15
CA ASN A 317 -13.32 -13.65 23.46
C ASN A 317 -12.32 -13.62 22.30
N LEU A 318 -11.30 -12.75 22.37
CA LEU A 318 -10.28 -12.63 21.32
C LEU A 318 -9.67 -13.98 20.91
N ASP A 319 -9.39 -14.87 21.88
CA ASP A 319 -8.77 -16.18 21.58
C ASP A 319 -9.75 -17.12 20.87
N THR A 320 -11.02 -17.08 21.26
CA THR A 320 -12.07 -17.91 20.65
C THR A 320 -12.32 -17.47 19.21
N ASP A 321 -12.50 -16.17 18.99
CA ASP A 321 -12.69 -15.62 17.64
C ASP A 321 -11.46 -15.88 16.79
N TYR A 322 -10.25 -15.68 17.33
CA TYR A 322 -9.03 -15.99 16.61
C TYR A 322 -8.91 -17.47 16.26
N ALA A 323 -9.30 -18.38 17.15
CA ALA A 323 -9.30 -19.82 16.87
C ALA A 323 -10.24 -20.17 15.70
N VAL A 324 -11.41 -19.53 15.63
CA VAL A 324 -12.35 -19.66 14.51
C VAL A 324 -11.71 -19.16 13.20
N ILE A 325 -11.17 -17.93 13.18
CA ILE A 325 -10.51 -17.37 12.00
C ILE A 325 -9.33 -18.23 11.56
N LYS A 326 -8.51 -18.71 12.51
CA LYS A 326 -7.40 -19.63 12.25
C LYS A 326 -7.87 -20.95 11.63
N GLY A 327 -8.99 -21.50 12.10
CA GLY A 327 -9.65 -22.66 11.51
C GLY A 327 -10.02 -22.40 10.05
N MET A 328 -10.64 -21.26 9.78
CA MET A 328 -11.01 -20.83 8.42
C MET A 328 -9.81 -20.73 7.48
N ILE A 329 -8.73 -20.10 7.95
CA ILE A 329 -7.47 -19.95 7.19
C ILE A 329 -6.84 -21.32 6.91
N SER A 330 -6.78 -22.20 7.92
CA SER A 330 -6.05 -23.48 7.82
C SER A 330 -6.75 -24.49 6.91
N GLN A 331 -8.08 -24.49 6.91
CA GLN A 331 -8.87 -25.39 6.07
C GLN A 331 -9.12 -24.81 4.66
N GLY A 332 -8.70 -23.57 4.39
CA GLY A 332 -9.10 -22.85 3.19
C GLY A 332 -10.61 -22.66 3.08
N THR A 333 -11.34 -22.76 4.19
CA THR A 333 -12.80 -22.92 4.22
C THR A 333 -13.59 -21.65 3.95
N VAL A 334 -12.94 -20.50 3.76
CA VAL A 334 -13.66 -19.40 3.08
C VAL A 334 -14.08 -19.85 1.67
N TYR A 335 -13.29 -20.75 1.06
CA TYR A 335 -13.50 -21.32 -0.28
C TYR A 335 -13.37 -22.83 -0.25
N LEU A 336 -14.39 -23.54 0.23
CA LEU A 336 -14.55 -24.89 -0.30
C LEU A 336 -15.01 -24.73 -1.77
N THR A 337 -14.01 -24.72 -2.64
CA THR A 337 -14.04 -25.10 -4.06
C THR A 337 -15.40 -25.65 -4.50
N THR A 338 -16.08 -24.95 -5.41
CA THR A 338 -16.82 -25.40 -6.61
C THR A 338 -17.24 -26.88 -6.78
N GLY A 339 -17.45 -27.61 -5.70
CA GLY A 339 -18.42 -28.68 -5.62
C GLY A 339 -19.81 -28.04 -5.58
N ARG A 340 -20.81 -28.74 -6.12
CA ARG A 340 -22.12 -28.19 -6.53
C ARG A 340 -22.98 -27.48 -5.45
N TYR A 341 -22.51 -27.22 -4.22
CA TYR A 341 -23.35 -26.74 -3.12
C TYR A 341 -22.62 -25.93 -2.02
N VAL A 342 -21.81 -24.91 -2.36
CA VAL A 342 -21.42 -23.91 -1.35
C VAL A 342 -22.32 -22.69 -1.50
N ASP A 343 -23.19 -22.50 -0.51
CA ASP A 343 -24.12 -21.38 -0.43
C ASP A 343 -23.35 -20.05 -0.31
N GLU A 344 -23.63 -19.09 -1.19
CA GLU A 344 -23.04 -17.75 -1.17
C GLU A 344 -23.32 -17.04 0.16
N ASP A 345 -24.48 -17.31 0.78
CA ASP A 345 -24.85 -16.70 2.05
C ASP A 345 -23.96 -17.24 3.19
N MET A 346 -23.60 -18.53 3.17
CA MET A 346 -22.62 -19.10 4.10
C MET A 346 -21.21 -18.50 3.90
N VAL A 347 -20.81 -18.20 2.67
CA VAL A 347 -19.53 -17.53 2.38
C VAL A 347 -19.56 -16.08 2.89
N ALA A 348 -20.66 -15.37 2.67
CA ALA A 348 -20.88 -14.02 3.17
C ALA A 348 -20.80 -13.98 4.71
N ASP A 349 -21.40 -14.95 5.40
CA ASP A 349 -21.30 -15.09 6.85
C ASP A 349 -19.86 -15.25 7.34
N ARG A 350 -19.06 -16.08 6.65
CA ARG A 350 -17.64 -16.29 7.00
C ARG A 350 -16.81 -15.02 6.75
N MET A 351 -17.02 -14.33 5.63
CA MET A 351 -16.39 -13.05 5.36
C MET A 351 -16.77 -12.01 6.42
N ASN A 352 -18.03 -11.95 6.81
CA ASN A 352 -18.51 -11.06 7.87
C ASN A 352 -17.86 -11.36 9.22
N GLN A 353 -17.69 -12.64 9.59
CA GLN A 353 -16.96 -13.01 10.80
C GLN A 353 -15.50 -12.55 10.78
N ILE A 354 -14.82 -12.62 9.63
CA ILE A 354 -13.45 -12.12 9.48
C ILE A 354 -13.42 -10.58 9.65
N ILE A 355 -14.32 -9.85 8.98
CA ILE A 355 -14.38 -8.38 9.09
C ILE A 355 -14.70 -7.94 10.52
N GLN A 356 -15.62 -8.63 11.20
CA GLN A 356 -15.91 -8.43 12.62
C GLN A 356 -14.67 -8.58 13.48
N PHE A 357 -13.93 -9.68 13.31
CA PHE A 357 -12.70 -9.93 14.05
C PHE A 357 -11.67 -8.81 13.83
N ILE A 358 -11.44 -8.42 12.58
CA ILE A 358 -10.50 -7.34 12.22
C ILE A 358 -10.90 -6.03 12.89
N ALA A 359 -12.17 -5.63 12.75
CA ALA A 359 -12.66 -4.35 13.27
C ALA A 359 -12.65 -4.29 14.80
N LYS A 360 -13.02 -5.38 15.48
CA LYS A 360 -12.96 -5.47 16.95
C LYS A 360 -11.51 -5.44 17.45
N LEU A 361 -10.58 -6.09 16.75
CA LEU A 361 -9.15 -6.07 17.08
C LEU A 361 -8.54 -4.68 16.86
N ASP A 362 -8.82 -4.05 15.72
CA ASP A 362 -8.43 -2.66 15.43
C ASP A 362 -8.95 -1.71 16.52
N TYR A 363 -10.25 -1.73 16.80
CA TYR A 363 -10.83 -0.91 17.87
C TYR A 363 -10.11 -1.12 19.22
N SER A 364 -9.89 -2.37 19.62
CA SER A 364 -9.28 -2.69 20.91
C SER A 364 -7.85 -2.16 21.03
N ILE A 365 -7.06 -2.27 19.95
CA ILE A 365 -5.71 -1.72 19.89
C ILE A 365 -5.77 -0.19 19.86
N SER A 366 -6.59 0.38 18.99
CA SER A 366 -6.73 1.82 18.80
C SER A 366 -7.22 2.54 20.07
N ASN A 367 -8.09 1.91 20.86
CA ASN A 367 -8.51 2.41 22.15
C ASN A 367 -7.36 2.47 23.17
N ILE A 368 -6.56 1.40 23.27
CA ILE A 368 -5.40 1.34 24.19
C ILE A 368 -4.31 2.35 23.81
N PHE A 369 -4.02 2.48 22.52
CA PHE A 369 -2.87 3.27 22.07
C PHE A 369 -3.20 4.74 21.82
N TYR A 370 -4.40 5.02 21.31
CA TYR A 370 -4.78 6.36 20.85
C TYR A 370 -5.96 6.93 21.63
N GLY A 371 -6.62 6.12 22.48
CA GLY A 371 -7.85 6.52 23.16
C GLY A 371 -9.00 6.76 22.19
N LEU A 372 -8.95 6.12 21.01
CA LEU A 372 -10.04 6.21 20.05
C LEU A 372 -11.23 5.37 20.51
N GLU A 373 -12.41 5.94 20.35
CA GLU A 373 -13.68 5.29 20.67
C GLU A 373 -14.26 4.57 19.44
N ARG A 374 -13.44 4.33 18.41
CA ARG A 374 -13.83 3.63 17.16
C ARG A 374 -12.61 2.96 16.51
N PRO A 375 -12.78 1.94 15.65
CA PRO A 375 -11.68 1.42 14.84
C PRO A 375 -11.18 2.46 13.84
N GLN A 376 -9.96 2.32 13.34
CA GLN A 376 -9.41 3.23 12.34
C GLN A 376 -10.07 3.05 10.96
N MET A 377 -10.52 1.83 10.67
CA MET A 377 -11.24 1.49 9.44
C MET A 377 -12.71 1.96 9.41
N ILE A 378 -13.17 2.77 10.38
CA ILE A 378 -14.58 3.14 10.57
C ILE A 378 -15.25 3.71 9.31
N SER A 379 -14.56 4.54 8.53
CA SER A 379 -15.11 5.15 7.31
C SER A 379 -15.52 4.10 6.26
N VAL A 380 -14.71 3.04 6.10
CA VAL A 380 -14.99 1.92 5.20
C VAL A 380 -16.17 1.10 5.74
N LEU A 381 -16.20 0.85 7.06
CA LEU A 381 -17.30 0.14 7.70
C LEU A 381 -18.63 0.90 7.59
N GLN A 382 -18.60 2.24 7.67
CA GLN A 382 -19.79 3.08 7.51
C GLN A 382 -20.34 3.08 6.08
N SER A 383 -19.48 3.08 5.05
CA SER A 383 -19.91 2.89 3.66
C SER A 383 -20.49 1.48 3.45
N PHE A 384 -19.89 0.48 4.09
CA PHE A 384 -20.31 -0.91 3.95
C PHE A 384 -21.62 -1.21 4.68
N TYR A 385 -21.66 -1.06 6.00
CA TYR A 385 -22.78 -1.43 6.89
C TYR A 385 -23.77 -0.28 7.18
N GLY A 386 -23.39 0.96 6.85
CA GLY A 386 -24.18 2.15 7.16
C GLY A 386 -23.76 2.82 8.49
N PRO A 387 -23.90 4.16 8.59
CA PRO A 387 -23.47 4.92 9.76
C PRO A 387 -24.29 4.65 11.03
N ALA A 388 -25.53 4.14 10.89
CA ALA A 388 -26.35 3.75 12.03
C ALA A 388 -25.84 2.47 12.70
N ALA A 389 -25.35 1.52 11.91
CA ALA A 389 -24.78 0.26 12.38
C ALA A 389 -23.33 0.44 12.90
N MET A 390 -22.58 1.36 12.30
CA MET A 390 -21.17 1.63 12.57
C MET A 390 -20.96 3.04 13.10
N THR A 391 -21.28 3.26 14.37
CA THR A 391 -21.16 4.58 15.01
C THR A 391 -19.69 4.98 15.21
N ASP A 392 -19.46 6.27 15.44
CA ASP A 392 -18.14 6.82 15.79
C ASP A 392 -17.74 6.60 17.26
N ASP A 393 -18.61 5.99 18.05
CA ASP A 393 -18.40 5.69 19.47
C ASP A 393 -18.89 4.29 19.83
N TRP A 394 -17.96 3.34 19.76
CA TRP A 394 -18.13 1.94 20.15
C TRP A 394 -17.99 1.72 21.66
N SER A 395 -17.62 2.77 22.43
CA SER A 395 -17.58 2.68 23.89
C SER A 395 -18.98 2.76 24.50
N THR A 396 -19.93 3.37 23.80
CA THR A 396 -21.33 3.51 24.22
C THR A 396 -22.32 2.73 23.36
N SER A 397 -21.95 2.37 22.13
CA SER A 397 -22.79 1.60 21.21
C SER A 397 -22.08 0.35 20.73
N VAL A 398 -22.72 -0.81 20.83
CA VAL A 398 -22.18 -2.03 20.23
C VAL A 398 -22.33 -1.92 18.71
N PRO A 399 -21.28 -2.17 17.92
CA PRO A 399 -21.39 -2.18 16.45
C PRO A 399 -22.30 -3.31 15.97
N ASP A 400 -23.13 -3.02 14.97
CA ASP A 400 -24.04 -3.99 14.37
C ASP A 400 -23.49 -4.52 13.04
N PHE A 401 -23.18 -5.81 13.02
CA PHE A 401 -22.67 -6.51 11.84
C PHE A 401 -23.73 -7.41 11.19
N THR A 402 -25.00 -7.13 11.42
CA THR A 402 -26.12 -7.90 10.83
C THR A 402 -26.07 -7.82 9.31
N ILE A 403 -26.11 -8.98 8.65
CA ILE A 403 -26.18 -9.07 7.19
C ILE A 403 -27.63 -8.82 6.77
N THR A 404 -27.94 -7.57 6.44
CA THR A 404 -29.21 -7.22 5.79
C THR A 404 -29.18 -7.64 4.30
N PRO A 405 -30.31 -7.59 3.56
CA PRO A 405 -30.30 -7.87 2.12
C PRO A 405 -29.32 -7.01 1.31
N ASP A 406 -29.14 -5.74 1.67
CA ASP A 406 -28.16 -4.84 1.02
C ASP A 406 -26.72 -5.31 1.30
N ILE A 407 -26.42 -5.64 2.56
CA ILE A 407 -25.09 -6.14 2.97
C ILE A 407 -24.79 -7.49 2.32
N SER A 408 -25.77 -8.38 2.23
CA SER A 408 -25.66 -9.65 1.50
C SER A 408 -25.31 -9.40 0.03
N ALA A 409 -25.97 -8.45 -0.64
CA ALA A 409 -25.66 -8.09 -2.03
C ALA A 409 -24.22 -7.56 -2.18
N LYS A 410 -23.75 -6.73 -1.25
CA LYS A 410 -22.35 -6.25 -1.23
C LYS A 410 -21.36 -7.39 -1.02
N TYR A 411 -21.64 -8.33 -0.11
CA TYR A 411 -20.80 -9.53 0.06
C TYR A 411 -20.78 -10.41 -1.18
N LYS A 412 -21.91 -10.61 -1.86
CA LYS A 412 -21.95 -11.37 -3.12
C LYS A 412 -21.08 -10.74 -4.19
N LYS A 413 -21.00 -9.41 -4.23
CA LYS A 413 -20.07 -8.69 -5.09
C LYS A 413 -18.60 -8.92 -4.69
N ILE A 414 -18.27 -8.83 -3.39
CA ILE A 414 -16.92 -9.13 -2.89
C ILE A 414 -16.52 -10.59 -3.14
N ILE A 415 -17.44 -11.55 -3.01
CA ILE A 415 -17.19 -12.96 -3.32
C ILE A 415 -16.71 -13.11 -4.77
N ARG A 416 -17.32 -12.37 -5.71
CA ARG A 416 -16.88 -12.35 -7.11
C ARG A 416 -15.51 -11.72 -7.27
N PHE A 417 -15.26 -10.54 -6.67
CA PHE A 417 -13.94 -9.90 -6.69
C PHE A 417 -12.86 -10.83 -6.16
N PHE A 418 -13.07 -11.38 -4.97
CA PHE A 418 -12.12 -12.28 -4.35
C PHE A 418 -11.89 -13.52 -5.22
N ALA A 419 -12.96 -14.13 -5.75
CA ALA A 419 -12.85 -15.29 -6.63
C ALA A 419 -12.09 -14.95 -7.92
N GLU A 420 -12.34 -13.79 -8.51
CA GLU A 420 -11.62 -13.29 -9.68
C GLU A 420 -10.15 -13.01 -9.36
N GLU A 421 -9.82 -12.50 -8.18
CA GLU A 421 -8.44 -12.16 -7.83
C GLU A 421 -7.63 -13.35 -7.32
N THR A 422 -8.30 -14.38 -6.79
CA THR A 422 -7.65 -15.53 -6.15
C THR A 422 -7.76 -16.86 -6.87
N ASN A 423 -8.77 -17.08 -7.73
CA ASN A 423 -8.84 -18.30 -8.53
C ASN A 423 -7.89 -18.18 -9.73
N ALA A 424 -6.81 -18.97 -9.69
CA ALA A 424 -5.83 -19.04 -10.78
C ALA A 424 -6.51 -19.45 -12.10
N SER A 425 -6.19 -18.75 -13.19
CA SER A 425 -6.36 -19.32 -14.53
C SER A 425 -5.42 -20.52 -14.64
N LEU A 426 -5.91 -21.66 -15.15
CA LEU A 426 -5.12 -22.86 -15.42
C LEU A 426 -3.97 -22.63 -16.43
N GLN A 427 -3.89 -21.45 -17.05
CA GLN A 427 -2.78 -21.07 -17.92
C GLN A 427 -1.55 -20.69 -17.09
N ARG A 428 -0.37 -21.16 -17.52
CA ARG A 428 0.94 -20.93 -16.88
C ARG A 428 1.20 -19.43 -16.75
N SER A 429 0.88 -18.83 -15.61
CA SER A 429 1.20 -17.44 -15.33
C SER A 429 2.72 -17.24 -15.20
N ALA A 430 3.30 -16.16 -15.75
CA ALA A 430 4.69 -15.80 -15.45
C ALA A 430 4.91 -15.46 -13.97
N THR A 431 3.83 -15.30 -13.20
CA THR A 431 3.84 -15.04 -11.75
C THR A 431 3.84 -16.31 -10.89
N THR A 432 4.25 -17.47 -11.44
CA THR A 432 4.45 -18.66 -10.59
C THR A 432 5.42 -18.35 -9.44
N PRO A 433 5.22 -18.98 -8.27
CA PRO A 433 6.15 -18.84 -7.17
C PRO A 433 7.60 -19.05 -7.58
N GLU A 434 7.85 -20.01 -8.47
CA GLU A 434 9.18 -20.42 -8.92
C GLU A 434 9.84 -19.33 -9.76
N ASN A 435 9.14 -18.81 -10.78
CA ASN A 435 9.66 -17.78 -11.68
C ASN A 435 10.02 -16.51 -10.92
N ILE A 436 9.17 -16.13 -9.99
CA ILE A 436 9.38 -14.93 -9.22
C ILE A 436 10.59 -15.05 -8.28
N ARG A 437 10.79 -16.19 -7.63
CA ARG A 437 12.02 -16.41 -6.83
C ARG A 437 13.25 -16.33 -7.70
N ALA A 438 13.19 -16.80 -8.95
CA ALA A 438 14.30 -16.70 -9.88
C ALA A 438 14.62 -15.22 -10.16
N LEU A 439 13.61 -14.36 -10.30
CA LEU A 439 13.79 -12.90 -10.41
C LEU A 439 14.41 -12.28 -9.14
N ILE A 440 13.93 -12.64 -7.95
CA ILE A 440 14.52 -12.18 -6.67
C ILE A 440 15.98 -12.62 -6.56
N ALA A 441 16.26 -13.91 -6.82
CA ALA A 441 17.61 -14.47 -6.75
C ALA A 441 18.57 -13.84 -7.78
N ALA A 442 18.04 -13.41 -8.92
CA ALA A 442 18.77 -12.66 -9.93
C ALA A 442 18.87 -11.15 -9.61
N ASN A 443 18.39 -10.69 -8.45
CA ASN A 443 18.30 -9.28 -8.08
C ASN A 443 17.47 -8.42 -9.07
N ALA A 444 16.64 -9.06 -9.89
CA ALA A 444 15.69 -8.42 -10.79
C ALA A 444 14.44 -7.91 -10.06
N LEU A 445 14.28 -8.29 -8.78
CA LEU A 445 13.13 -8.02 -7.93
C LEU A 445 13.58 -7.81 -6.50
N PHE A 446 13.02 -6.84 -5.79
CA PHE A 446 13.37 -6.58 -4.39
C PHE A 446 13.05 -7.79 -3.47
N SER A 447 13.98 -8.09 -2.56
CA SER A 447 13.89 -9.16 -1.56
C SER A 447 13.77 -8.58 -0.16
N ASP A 448 12.95 -9.20 0.70
CA ASP A 448 12.90 -8.94 2.14
C ASP A 448 13.94 -9.74 2.93
N GLU A 449 14.73 -10.61 2.28
CA GLU A 449 15.83 -11.30 2.95
C GLU A 449 16.77 -10.24 3.55
N PRO A 450 17.17 -10.37 4.84
CA PRO A 450 18.16 -9.46 5.41
C PRO A 450 19.32 -9.43 4.44
N ILE A 451 19.71 -8.22 4.06
CA ILE A 451 20.85 -7.93 3.21
C ILE A 451 22.10 -8.46 3.94
N THR A 452 22.31 -9.77 3.97
CA THR A 452 23.48 -10.43 4.56
C THR A 452 24.70 -10.22 3.68
N ARG A 453 24.46 -9.83 2.41
CA ARG A 453 25.48 -9.24 1.56
C ARG A 453 25.34 -7.73 1.67
N PRO A 454 26.29 -6.99 2.29
CA PRO A 454 26.27 -5.53 2.21
C PRO A 454 26.02 -5.10 0.77
N ALA A 455 25.21 -4.05 0.59
CA ALA A 455 24.98 -3.49 -0.74
C ALA A 455 26.34 -3.33 -1.44
N PRO A 456 26.47 -3.70 -2.73
CA PRO A 456 27.76 -3.69 -3.41
C PRO A 456 28.37 -2.28 -3.55
N TYR A 457 27.68 -1.26 -3.05
CA TYR A 457 28.09 0.14 -3.03
C TYR A 457 27.84 0.77 -1.66
N ASN A 458 28.70 1.71 -1.28
CA ASN A 458 28.61 2.49 -0.06
C ASN A 458 27.58 3.61 -0.23
N ARG A 459 26.45 3.52 0.49
CA ARG A 459 25.41 4.56 0.51
C ARG A 459 25.86 5.88 1.16
N GLY A 460 27.03 5.92 1.79
CA GLY A 460 27.68 7.14 2.25
C GLY A 460 28.53 7.83 1.17
N ASP A 461 28.78 7.18 0.05
CA ASP A 461 29.64 7.68 -1.03
C ASP A 461 28.80 8.01 -2.28
N ILE A 462 28.52 9.29 -2.45
CA ILE A 462 27.70 9.82 -3.56
C ILE A 462 28.32 9.49 -4.92
N ALA A 463 29.66 9.38 -5.01
CA ALA A 463 30.34 9.05 -6.26
C ALA A 463 29.94 7.66 -6.78
N GLN A 464 29.58 6.73 -5.88
CA GLN A 464 29.14 5.38 -6.27
C GLN A 464 27.67 5.33 -6.72
N TRP A 465 26.92 6.42 -6.56
CA TRP A 465 25.53 6.49 -7.04
C TRP A 465 25.47 6.83 -8.53
N VAL A 466 26.48 7.53 -9.03
CA VAL A 466 26.61 7.91 -10.42
C VAL A 466 27.46 6.86 -11.12
N ILE A 467 26.79 5.90 -11.78
CA ILE A 467 27.48 5.10 -12.80
C ILE A 467 27.49 5.95 -14.07
N ALA A 468 28.67 6.15 -14.66
CA ALA A 468 28.78 6.79 -15.97
C ALA A 468 27.77 6.13 -16.90
N ALA A 469 26.92 6.93 -17.56
CA ALA A 469 25.91 6.38 -18.46
C ALA A 469 26.60 5.38 -19.40
N PRO A 470 26.06 4.16 -19.60
CA PRO A 470 26.55 3.29 -20.65
C PRO A 470 26.63 4.14 -21.91
N ALA A 471 27.74 4.07 -22.63
CA ALA A 471 27.88 4.76 -23.89
C ALA A 471 26.59 4.52 -24.68
N ALA A 472 25.89 5.61 -25.05
CA ALA A 472 24.56 5.52 -25.63
C ALA A 472 24.57 4.39 -26.66
N PRO A 473 23.62 3.44 -26.63
CA PRO A 473 23.61 2.34 -27.58
C PRO A 473 23.77 2.98 -28.96
N GLY A 474 24.85 2.62 -29.66
CA GLY A 474 25.18 3.20 -30.96
C GLY A 474 23.92 3.24 -31.82
N PRO A 475 23.75 4.27 -32.67
CA PRO A 475 22.50 4.49 -33.41
C PRO A 475 22.01 3.15 -33.93
N LEU A 476 20.79 2.77 -33.51
CA LEU A 476 20.13 1.54 -33.94
C LEU A 476 20.37 1.45 -35.44
N VAL A 477 21.20 0.49 -35.86
CA VAL A 477 21.46 0.23 -37.28
C VAL A 477 20.09 0.07 -37.88
N ALA A 478 19.71 1.02 -38.73
CA ALA A 478 18.40 1.02 -39.37
C ALA A 478 18.20 -0.37 -39.93
N ALA A 479 17.18 -1.07 -39.44
CA ALA A 479 16.84 -2.38 -39.95
C ALA A 479 16.79 -2.26 -41.48
N ALA A 480 17.61 -3.07 -42.16
CA ALA A 480 17.62 -3.10 -43.61
C ALA A 480 16.16 -3.19 -44.09
N PRO A 481 15.75 -2.39 -45.09
CA PRO A 481 14.38 -2.36 -45.54
C PRO A 481 13.96 -3.79 -45.88
N LEU A 482 12.97 -4.30 -45.15
CA LEU A 482 12.29 -5.55 -45.48
C LEU A 482 11.74 -5.38 -46.89
N VAL A 483 12.38 -6.04 -47.86
CA VAL A 483 11.86 -6.19 -49.21
C VAL A 483 10.50 -6.87 -49.09
N ALA A 484 9.45 -6.13 -49.41
CA ALA A 484 8.08 -6.61 -49.37
C ALA A 484 7.95 -7.83 -50.29
N ALA A 485 7.51 -8.96 -49.72
CA ALA A 485 7.07 -10.11 -50.51
C ALA A 485 5.79 -9.73 -51.30
N PRO A 486 5.59 -10.26 -52.51
CA PRO A 486 4.42 -9.92 -53.32
C PRO A 486 3.14 -10.42 -52.66
N LEU A 487 2.18 -9.51 -52.47
CA LEU A 487 0.81 -9.83 -52.08
C LEU A 487 0.11 -10.59 -53.21
N VAL A 488 -0.23 -11.85 -52.96
CA VAL A 488 -1.17 -12.62 -53.78
C VAL A 488 -2.59 -12.14 -53.45
N ALA A 489 -3.28 -11.63 -54.47
CA ALA A 489 -4.63 -11.09 -54.36
C ALA A 489 -5.67 -12.18 -54.02
N ALA A 490 -6.47 -11.94 -52.98
CA ALA A 490 -7.72 -12.67 -52.73
C ALA A 490 -8.90 -11.94 -53.41
N PRO A 491 -9.96 -12.65 -53.86
CA PRO A 491 -11.06 -12.04 -54.58
C PRO A 491 -11.99 -11.25 -53.65
N LEU A 492 -12.42 -10.08 -54.12
CA LEU A 492 -13.43 -9.23 -53.50
C LEU A 492 -14.78 -9.96 -53.39
N VAL A 493 -15.36 -9.96 -52.19
CA VAL A 493 -16.79 -10.15 -51.97
C VAL A 493 -17.41 -8.77 -51.73
N ALA A 494 -18.43 -8.46 -52.53
CA ALA A 494 -19.11 -7.17 -52.57
C ALA A 494 -19.87 -6.87 -51.26
N ALA A 495 -19.80 -5.61 -50.81
CA ALA A 495 -20.64 -5.05 -49.77
C ALA A 495 -21.77 -4.20 -50.40
N PRO A 496 -22.98 -4.18 -49.82
CA PRO A 496 -24.07 -3.33 -50.30
C PRO A 496 -23.93 -1.89 -49.78
N THR A 497 -24.35 -0.97 -50.64
CA THR A 497 -24.41 0.48 -50.48
C THR A 497 -25.49 0.92 -49.50
N ALA A 498 -25.15 1.89 -48.64
CA ALA A 498 -26.13 2.75 -47.98
C ALA A 498 -25.66 4.20 -48.03
N ALA A 499 -26.50 5.04 -48.63
CA ALA A 499 -26.34 6.48 -48.77
C ALA A 499 -26.70 7.20 -47.46
N GLY A 500 -25.98 8.27 -47.15
CA GLY A 500 -26.27 9.13 -46.00
C GLY A 500 -25.52 10.45 -46.08
N VAL A 501 -26.29 11.52 -46.30
CA VAL A 501 -25.90 12.90 -46.59
C VAL A 501 -25.12 13.57 -45.45
N VAL A 502 -24.10 14.34 -45.83
CA VAL A 502 -23.29 15.23 -44.96
C VAL A 502 -24.00 16.56 -44.74
N ALA A 503 -24.00 17.06 -43.50
CA ALA A 503 -24.23 18.47 -43.18
C ALA A 503 -23.05 19.01 -42.33
N PRO A 504 -22.56 20.25 -42.56
CA PRO A 504 -21.41 20.78 -41.86
C PRO A 504 -21.81 21.44 -40.53
N VAL A 505 -21.07 21.15 -39.46
CA VAL A 505 -21.21 21.82 -38.15
C VAL A 505 -20.06 22.81 -37.97
N GLN A 506 -20.42 24.06 -37.70
CA GLN A 506 -19.51 25.15 -37.33
C GLN A 506 -19.09 25.09 -35.85
N PRO A 507 -17.95 25.69 -35.46
CA PRO A 507 -17.46 25.65 -34.09
C PRO A 507 -18.09 26.78 -33.24
N THR A 508 -18.66 26.43 -32.09
CA THR A 508 -18.99 27.39 -31.03
C THR A 508 -18.00 27.26 -29.88
N GLY A 509 -17.35 28.39 -29.57
CA GLY A 509 -16.43 28.54 -28.46
C GLY A 509 -17.10 28.80 -27.12
N ASP A 510 -16.29 28.65 -26.07
CA ASP A 510 -16.34 29.31 -24.76
C ASP A 510 -17.66 29.30 -23.98
N THR A 511 -17.86 28.27 -23.15
CA THR A 511 -18.77 28.32 -21.97
C THR A 511 -18.42 27.33 -20.84
N VAL A 512 -17.32 26.58 -20.93
CA VAL A 512 -17.03 25.47 -19.99
C VAL A 512 -16.33 25.93 -18.69
N CYS A 513 -15.73 27.12 -18.65
CA CYS A 513 -14.98 27.57 -17.45
C CYS A 513 -15.88 28.10 -16.31
N ASP A 514 -17.05 28.69 -16.61
CA ASP A 514 -17.88 29.33 -15.57
C ASP A 514 -18.79 28.35 -14.81
N GLN A 515 -19.06 27.17 -15.38
CA GLN A 515 -19.82 26.12 -14.69
C GLN A 515 -18.95 25.37 -13.66
N LEU A 516 -17.64 25.24 -13.90
CA LEU A 516 -16.72 24.56 -12.99
C LEU A 516 -16.47 25.37 -11.71
N GLY A 517 -16.34 26.70 -11.82
CA GLY A 517 -16.18 27.60 -10.67
C GLY A 517 -17.39 27.60 -9.72
N ASN A 518 -18.60 27.47 -10.28
CA ASN A 518 -19.84 27.45 -9.49
C ASN A 518 -20.09 26.11 -8.77
N CYS A 519 -19.61 24.98 -9.32
CA CYS A 519 -19.64 23.68 -8.64
C CYS A 519 -18.67 23.60 -7.45
N ILE A 520 -17.45 24.16 -7.59
CA ILE A 520 -16.44 24.19 -6.53
C ILE A 520 -16.91 25.00 -5.31
N ASN A 521 -17.55 26.15 -5.54
CA ASN A 521 -18.05 26.99 -4.44
C ASN A 521 -19.24 26.35 -3.67
N ARG A 522 -20.05 25.51 -4.33
CA ARG A 522 -21.12 24.73 -3.66
C ARG A 522 -20.54 23.56 -2.85
N ALA A 523 -19.51 22.89 -3.35
CA ALA A 523 -18.82 21.83 -2.60
C ALA A 523 -18.12 22.36 -1.34
N VAL A 524 -17.42 23.49 -1.43
CA VAL A 524 -16.72 24.13 -0.30
C VAL A 524 -17.68 24.63 0.79
N SER A 525 -18.86 25.12 0.41
CA SER A 525 -19.88 25.57 1.37
C SER A 525 -20.60 24.41 2.08
N SER A 526 -20.75 23.26 1.43
CA SER A 526 -21.24 22.00 2.04
C SER A 526 -20.24 21.43 3.07
N LEU A 527 -18.94 21.41 2.72
CA LEU A 527 -17.86 20.97 3.60
C LEU A 527 -17.75 21.83 4.88
N ARG A 528 -17.91 23.16 4.77
CA ARG A 528 -17.90 24.06 5.95
C ARG A 528 -19.05 23.83 6.93
N ARG A 529 -20.18 23.25 6.51
CA ARG A 529 -21.29 22.92 7.43
C ARG A 529 -21.04 21.62 8.21
N ARG A 530 -20.30 20.66 7.64
CA ARG A 530 -20.06 19.34 8.27
C ARG A 530 -18.93 19.35 9.31
N VAL A 531 -17.93 20.23 9.19
CA VAL A 531 -16.79 20.34 10.13
C VAL A 531 -17.17 20.89 11.52
N LYS A 532 -18.41 21.36 11.73
CA LYS A 532 -18.87 21.87 13.04
C LYS A 532 -19.18 20.79 14.09
N PHE A 533 -19.21 19.50 13.73
CA PHE A 533 -19.52 18.42 14.68
C PHE A 533 -18.34 17.45 14.80
N GLY A 534 -17.48 17.64 15.82
CA GLY A 534 -16.54 16.59 16.26
C GLY A 534 -15.14 17.02 16.73
N GLY A 535 -14.65 18.23 16.40
CA GLY A 535 -13.20 18.50 16.52
C GLY A 535 -12.67 19.08 17.84
N LYS A 536 -13.48 19.81 18.62
CA LYS A 536 -12.95 20.64 19.74
C LYS A 536 -12.91 19.95 21.10
N LYS A 537 -13.89 19.10 21.43
CA LYS A 537 -13.97 18.47 22.76
C LYS A 537 -13.00 17.28 22.91
N THR A 538 -12.81 16.49 21.86
CA THR A 538 -11.93 15.29 21.86
C THR A 538 -10.44 15.65 21.96
N LYS A 539 -9.99 16.70 21.27
CA LYS A 539 -8.59 17.20 21.35
C LYS A 539 -8.22 17.76 22.74
N GLN A 540 -9.17 18.39 23.44
CA GLN A 540 -8.94 18.88 24.81
C GLN A 540 -8.82 17.73 25.83
N HIS A 541 -9.58 16.65 25.62
CA HIS A 541 -9.54 15.46 26.47
C HIS A 541 -8.22 14.69 26.31
N TYR A 542 -7.73 14.54 25.06
CA TYR A 542 -6.43 13.93 24.76
C TYR A 542 -5.26 14.69 25.42
N LYS A 543 -5.21 16.03 25.28
CA LYS A 543 -4.17 16.87 25.91
C LYS A 543 -4.17 16.79 27.44
N ARG A 544 -5.34 16.65 28.08
CA ARG A 544 -5.45 16.51 29.54
C ARG A 544 -4.99 15.13 30.03
N ARG A 545 -5.32 14.05 29.31
CA ARG A 545 -4.87 12.69 29.66
C ARG A 545 -3.38 12.49 29.43
N TYR A 546 -2.83 12.96 28.31
CA TYR A 546 -1.40 12.89 28.01
C TYR A 546 -0.55 13.60 29.08
N LYS A 547 -0.90 14.84 29.44
CA LYS A 547 -0.21 15.57 30.52
C LYS A 547 -0.31 14.88 31.90
N LYS A 548 -1.42 14.20 32.19
CA LYS A 548 -1.63 13.52 33.47
C LYS A 548 -0.79 12.24 33.59
N ASN A 549 -0.61 11.51 32.49
CA ASN A 549 0.22 10.30 32.46
C ASN A 549 1.71 10.63 32.43
N HIS A 550 2.13 11.67 31.70
CA HIS A 550 3.55 12.07 31.66
C HIS A 550 4.09 12.62 32.98
N LYS A 551 3.24 13.31 33.78
CA LYS A 551 3.64 13.79 35.11
C LYS A 551 3.80 12.68 36.16
N LYS A 552 3.19 11.50 35.96
CA LYS A 552 3.32 10.37 36.90
C LYS A 552 4.62 9.60 36.70
N THR A 553 5.19 9.61 35.50
CA THR A 553 6.43 8.88 35.17
C THR A 553 7.69 9.58 35.71
N TYR A 554 7.62 10.85 36.08
CA TYR A 554 8.74 11.64 36.63
C TYR A 554 8.67 11.86 38.16
N LYS A 555 7.82 11.08 38.86
CA LYS A 555 7.70 11.10 40.33
C LYS A 555 8.03 9.74 40.98
N ARG A 556 8.83 8.91 40.33
CA ARG A 556 9.45 7.74 40.94
C ARG A 556 10.94 7.76 40.69
#